data_AF-A0A427XNN9-F1
#
_entry.id   AF-A0A427XNN9-F1
#
_cell.length_a   1.000
_cell.length_b   1.000
_cell.length_c   1.000
_cell.angle_alpha   90.00
_cell.angle_beta   90.00
_cell.angle_gamma   90.00
#
_symmetry.space_group_name_H-M   'P 1'
#
loop_
_entity.id
_entity.type
_entity.pdbx_description
1 polymer ?
#
loop_
_entity_poly.entity_id
_entity_poly.type
_entity_poly.pdbx_seq_one_letter_code
_entity_poly.pdbx_strand_id
1 'polypeptide(L)'
;MAYSTGRVARDGFESGHGRFLVHGSERVEGARLKQLFIPCLTSEANKLLRDSHNFVRAQLQHYGVQYEAKEFTGQGVLLLKKAPSAGKLDKVPAHIEALQIQMHAEWLDMQPAEDLATQPTLAMEKYFLDHTGKPDRTKTGEVIGFPLPVHSSYRVSQICAAIDKVPGLHYANGHGPLTQTIYAGWDYYAVHAAADGHAAKETADADEEADMREEERDAEHKAYLAESKKRRLAPSPVGQYMVDCTAIEKGWDNTDNLTMSIRESGIPNVYQADFDFGILEGVMMLSSVKSALAYFLDDDASDDESGPPATGSKRKATGRGGPVLKVAKTTGGPPTKFFLVLKCRETGEGVINPTPEKGEMTFKGADMASLTGTATLDCDGSDVPFSARKISSSPGSSRDRWENYSWAAYEGARV
;
A
#
# COMPACT_ATOMS: atom_id res chain seq x y z
N MET A 1 5.29 0.21 1.56
CA MET A 1 6.41 0.82 0.83
C MET A 1 7.67 -0.02 1.01
N ALA A 2 8.15 -0.67 -0.05
CA ALA A 2 9.47 -1.29 -0.04
C ALA A 2 10.51 -0.19 -0.17
N TYR A 3 11.20 0.17 0.92
CA TYR A 3 12.33 1.08 0.85
C TYR A 3 13.38 0.43 -0.05
N SER A 4 13.53 0.94 -1.28
CA SER A 4 14.74 0.71 -2.06
C SER A 4 15.88 1.17 -1.16
N THR A 5 16.66 0.24 -0.64
CA THR A 5 17.78 0.55 0.26
C THR A 5 18.92 1.25 -0.46
N GLY A 6 18.71 1.65 -1.74
CA GLY A 6 19.59 2.33 -2.68
C GLY A 6 20.91 2.74 -2.06
N ARG A 7 21.85 1.79 -1.96
CA ARG A 7 23.21 2.06 -1.51
C ARG A 7 24.09 2.21 -2.74
N VAL A 8 25.01 3.16 -2.69
CA VAL A 8 26.12 3.22 -3.65
C VAL A 8 27.24 2.36 -3.10
N ALA A 9 27.82 1.47 -3.90
CA ALA A 9 28.97 0.66 -3.51
C ALA A 9 30.13 0.83 -4.51
N ARG A 10 31.34 1.08 -4.01
CA ARG A 10 32.56 1.27 -4.81
C ARG A 10 33.80 0.97 -3.98
N ASP A 11 34.77 0.25 -4.54
CA ASP A 11 36.06 -0.04 -3.90
C ASP A 11 35.96 -0.65 -2.48
N GLY A 12 34.91 -1.45 -2.24
CA GLY A 12 34.64 -2.06 -0.93
C GLY A 12 34.04 -1.11 0.11
N PHE A 13 33.69 0.12 -0.28
CA PHE A 13 32.92 1.06 0.50
C PHE A 13 31.45 1.03 0.09
N GLU A 14 30.57 1.38 1.03
CA GLU A 14 29.14 1.56 0.83
C GLU A 14 28.73 2.95 1.34
N SER A 15 27.85 3.64 0.61
CA SER A 15 27.22 4.88 1.07
C SER A 15 25.70 4.75 1.01
N GLY A 16 25.05 5.18 2.10
CA GLY A 16 23.59 5.19 2.21
C GLY A 16 23.12 5.71 3.56
N HIS A 17 21.94 6.33 3.58
CA HIS A 17 21.33 6.95 4.77
C HIS A 17 22.26 7.97 5.46
N GLY A 18 23.01 8.74 4.67
CA GLY A 18 24.00 9.69 5.19
C GLY A 18 25.22 9.04 5.86
N ARG A 19 25.45 7.74 5.65
CA ARG A 19 26.56 6.97 6.24
C ARG A 19 27.54 6.54 5.17
N PHE A 20 28.81 6.43 5.55
CA PHE A 20 29.88 5.89 4.74
C PHE A 20 30.52 4.70 5.47
N LEU A 21 30.31 3.50 4.92
CA LEU A 21 30.52 2.24 5.59
C LEU A 21 31.56 1.39 4.87
N VAL A 22 32.29 0.60 5.65
CA VAL A 22 33.08 -0.53 5.16
C VAL A 22 32.70 -1.74 5.98
N HIS A 23 32.33 -2.85 5.34
CA HIS A 23 31.87 -4.06 6.02
C HIS A 23 30.80 -3.78 7.10
N GLY A 24 29.87 -2.87 6.82
CA GLY A 24 28.80 -2.47 7.75
C GLY A 24 29.23 -1.59 8.93
N SER A 25 30.47 -1.09 8.96
CA SER A 25 30.98 -0.24 10.05
C SER A 25 31.38 1.15 9.55
N GLU A 26 30.95 2.18 10.30
CA GLU A 26 31.39 3.56 10.10
C GLU A 26 32.84 3.76 10.57
N ARG A 27 33.48 4.80 10.05
CA ARG A 27 34.80 5.23 10.50
C ARG A 27 34.74 5.77 11.93
N VAL A 28 35.61 5.28 12.80
CA VAL A 28 35.89 5.86 14.12
C VAL A 28 37.14 6.72 14.02
N GLU A 29 37.12 7.92 14.60
CA GLU A 29 38.27 8.83 14.60
C GLU A 29 39.51 8.20 15.24
N GLY A 30 40.69 8.47 14.68
CA GLY A 30 41.96 7.87 15.11
C GLY A 30 42.29 8.12 16.58
N ALA A 31 42.02 9.33 17.08
CA ALA A 31 42.19 9.67 18.49
C ALA A 31 41.28 8.84 19.40
N ARG A 32 40.04 8.59 18.97
CA ARG A 32 39.10 7.74 19.71
C ARG A 32 39.53 6.27 19.66
N LEU A 33 39.99 5.78 18.52
CA LEU A 33 40.57 4.43 18.41
C LEU A 33 41.78 4.24 19.34
N LYS A 34 42.64 5.26 19.47
CA LYS A 34 43.75 5.25 20.45
C LYS A 34 43.23 5.08 21.88
N GLN A 35 42.23 5.87 22.29
CA GLN A 35 41.63 5.77 23.64
C GLN A 35 40.99 4.40 23.91
N LEU A 36 40.38 3.80 22.89
CA LEU A 36 39.64 2.54 23.01
C LEU A 36 40.56 1.32 23.10
N PHE A 37 41.71 1.35 22.42
CA PHE A 37 42.58 0.17 22.25
C PHE A 37 43.94 0.28 22.96
N ILE A 38 44.37 1.49 23.36
CA ILE A 38 45.68 1.76 23.95
C ILE A 38 45.52 2.45 25.32
N PRO A 39 46.26 2.01 26.37
CA PRO A 39 47.20 0.88 26.37
C PRO A 39 46.50 -0.49 26.42
N CYS A 40 45.36 -0.56 27.09
CA CYS A 40 44.54 -1.76 27.22
C CYS A 40 43.18 -1.58 26.52
N LEU A 41 42.51 -2.69 26.24
CA LEU A 41 41.22 -2.67 25.56
C LEU A 41 40.12 -2.27 26.54
N THR A 42 39.35 -1.25 26.20
CA THR A 42 38.22 -0.82 27.06
C THR A 42 37.03 -1.79 26.95
N SER A 43 36.07 -1.68 27.86
CA SER A 43 34.80 -2.44 27.77
C SER A 43 34.02 -2.09 26.49
N GLU A 44 34.05 -0.82 26.08
CA GLU A 44 33.44 -0.35 24.84
C GLU A 44 34.13 -0.92 23.60
N ALA A 45 35.46 -0.95 23.58
CA ALA A 45 36.20 -1.59 22.49
C ALA A 45 35.87 -3.09 22.38
N ASN A 46 35.77 -3.79 23.52
CA ASN A 46 35.34 -5.19 23.54
C ASN A 46 33.93 -5.35 22.96
N LYS A 47 33.02 -4.44 23.30
CA LYS A 47 31.66 -4.42 22.74
C LYS A 47 31.69 -4.23 21.21
N LEU A 48 32.43 -3.25 20.69
CA LEU A 48 32.55 -3.00 19.25
C LEU A 48 33.07 -4.23 18.48
N LEU A 49 34.09 -4.91 19.02
CA LEU A 49 34.66 -6.11 18.41
C LEU A 49 33.71 -7.32 18.44
N ARG A 50 32.88 -7.42 19.47
CA ARG A 50 31.87 -8.49 19.59
C ARG A 50 30.69 -8.22 18.66
N ASP A 51 30.24 -6.97 18.61
CA ASP A 51 29.05 -6.58 17.85
C ASP A 51 29.36 -6.46 16.34
N SER A 52 30.64 -6.30 15.94
CA SER A 52 31.08 -6.31 14.54
C SER A 52 32.38 -7.09 14.33
N HIS A 53 32.26 -8.31 13.80
CA HIS A 53 33.41 -9.18 13.49
C HIS A 53 34.41 -8.58 12.49
N ASN A 54 33.96 -7.65 11.64
CA ASN A 54 34.81 -6.98 10.65
C ASN A 54 35.25 -5.58 11.08
N PHE A 55 34.96 -5.15 12.31
CA PHE A 55 35.25 -3.81 12.79
C PHE A 55 36.70 -3.39 12.51
N VAL A 56 37.68 -4.22 12.88
CA VAL A 56 39.10 -3.90 12.67
C VAL A 56 39.44 -3.75 11.19
N ARG A 57 38.95 -4.65 10.33
CA ARG A 57 39.19 -4.56 8.87
C ARG A 57 38.60 -3.28 8.31
N ALA A 58 37.37 -2.96 8.71
CA ALA A 58 36.68 -1.75 8.30
C ALA A 58 37.46 -0.49 8.70
N GLN A 59 37.94 -0.41 9.95
CA GLN A 59 38.75 0.73 10.38
C GLN A 59 40.05 0.81 9.57
N LEU A 60 40.80 -0.28 9.43
CA LEU A 60 42.05 -0.27 8.65
C LEU A 60 41.82 0.20 7.20
N GLN A 61 40.74 -0.25 6.56
CA GLN A 61 40.38 0.17 5.20
C GLN A 61 39.97 1.64 5.12
N HIS A 62 39.17 2.16 6.06
CA HIS A 62 38.84 3.60 6.14
C HIS A 62 40.09 4.49 6.23
N TYR A 63 41.18 3.99 6.83
CA TYR A 63 42.46 4.70 6.91
C TYR A 63 43.46 4.30 5.81
N GLY A 64 43.08 3.47 4.85
CA GLY A 64 43.94 2.99 3.76
C GLY A 64 45.16 2.18 4.25
N VAL A 65 45.07 1.57 5.43
CA VAL A 65 46.16 0.79 6.01
C VAL A 65 46.21 -0.58 5.36
N GLN A 66 47.22 -0.78 4.53
CA GLN A 66 47.52 -2.08 3.94
C GLN A 66 48.05 -3.05 4.99
N TYR A 67 47.58 -4.30 4.94
CA TYR A 67 48.04 -5.40 5.77
C TYR A 67 47.98 -6.71 4.98
N GLU A 68 48.85 -7.67 5.33
CA GLU A 68 48.76 -9.01 4.77
C GLU A 68 47.79 -9.87 5.58
N ALA A 69 47.06 -10.77 4.90
CA ALA A 69 46.08 -11.64 5.57
C ALA A 69 46.69 -12.45 6.73
N LYS A 70 47.96 -12.83 6.63
CA LYS A 70 48.70 -13.58 7.67
C LYS A 70 48.97 -12.76 8.94
N GLU A 71 48.98 -11.42 8.84
CA GLU A 71 49.14 -10.54 10.00
C GLU A 71 47.85 -10.42 10.81
N PHE A 72 46.71 -10.79 10.21
CA PHE A 72 45.41 -10.71 10.83
C PHE A 72 45.13 -11.96 11.66
N THR A 73 45.67 -12.01 12.88
CA THR A 73 45.39 -13.10 13.84
C THR A 73 44.21 -12.76 14.75
N GLY A 74 43.32 -13.74 14.98
CA GLY A 74 42.10 -13.55 15.77
C GLY A 74 41.18 -12.46 15.20
N GLN A 75 40.82 -11.47 16.02
CA GLN A 75 40.02 -10.30 15.61
C GLN A 75 40.87 -9.13 15.05
N GLY A 76 42.19 -9.29 14.90
CA GLY A 76 43.07 -8.24 14.36
C GLY A 76 43.42 -7.13 15.36
N VAL A 77 43.12 -7.30 16.65
CA VAL A 77 43.35 -6.30 17.71
C VAL A 77 44.81 -5.84 17.75
N LEU A 78 45.77 -6.74 17.57
CA LEU A 78 47.20 -6.39 17.57
C LEU A 78 47.56 -5.45 16.40
N LEU A 79 46.98 -5.66 15.22
CA LEU A 79 47.13 -4.75 14.08
C LEU A 79 46.55 -3.38 14.40
N LEU A 80 45.36 -3.34 15.00
CA LEU A 80 44.71 -2.09 15.38
C LEU A 80 45.41 -1.36 16.53
N LYS A 81 46.22 -2.03 17.36
CA LYS A 81 47.09 -1.35 18.34
C LYS A 81 48.36 -0.80 17.69
N LYS A 82 48.92 -1.52 16.71
CA LYS A 82 50.16 -1.15 16.00
C LYS A 82 49.94 0.05 15.07
N ALA A 83 48.83 0.08 14.32
CA ALA A 83 48.55 1.14 13.34
C ALA A 83 48.45 2.56 13.94
N PRO A 84 47.68 2.83 15.02
CA PRO A 84 47.64 4.14 15.66
C PRO A 84 48.96 4.50 16.35
N SER A 85 49.70 3.53 16.89
CA SER A 85 51.03 3.77 17.47
C SER A 85 52.05 4.25 16.41
N ALA A 86 51.85 3.85 15.15
CA ALA A 86 52.64 4.29 14.01
C ALA A 86 52.07 5.53 13.29
N GLY A 87 51.04 6.18 13.86
CA GLY A 87 50.38 7.35 13.29
C GLY A 87 49.56 7.07 12.02
N LYS A 88 49.38 5.80 11.63
CA LYS A 88 48.69 5.42 10.38
C LYS A 88 47.19 5.64 10.41
N LEU A 89 46.61 5.89 11.58
CA LEU A 89 45.18 6.21 11.75
C LEU A 89 44.96 7.69 12.09
N ASP A 90 45.99 8.53 11.98
CA ASP A 90 45.87 9.95 12.37
C ASP A 90 45.19 10.80 11.30
N LYS A 91 45.22 10.35 10.04
CA LYS A 91 44.59 11.03 8.91
C LYS A 91 44.02 10.03 7.91
N VAL A 92 42.85 10.33 7.38
CA VAL A 92 42.28 9.56 6.27
C VAL A 92 42.94 9.97 4.95
N PRO A 93 43.31 9.01 4.09
CA PRO A 93 43.83 9.32 2.77
C PRO A 93 42.87 10.19 1.95
N ALA A 94 43.38 11.22 1.28
CA ALA A 94 42.56 12.17 0.52
C ALA A 94 41.67 11.52 -0.55
N HIS A 95 42.10 10.40 -1.14
CA HIS A 95 41.28 9.68 -2.13
C HIS A 95 40.05 9.00 -1.49
N ILE A 96 40.13 8.56 -0.23
CA ILE A 96 38.98 7.99 0.50
C ILE A 96 38.02 9.12 0.90
N GLU A 97 38.52 10.28 1.29
CA GLU A 97 37.69 11.46 1.56
C GLU A 97 36.94 11.92 0.31
N ALA A 98 37.64 11.97 -0.84
CA ALA A 98 37.02 12.30 -2.12
C ALA A 98 35.97 11.25 -2.52
N LEU A 99 36.26 9.96 -2.32
CA LEU A 99 35.33 8.87 -2.59
C LEU A 99 34.08 8.96 -1.70
N GLN A 100 34.25 9.28 -0.42
CA GLN A 100 33.14 9.49 0.52
C GLN A 100 32.21 10.62 0.05
N ILE A 101 32.79 11.79 -0.30
CA ILE A 101 32.01 12.94 -0.79
C ILE A 101 31.27 12.58 -2.07
N GLN A 102 31.96 11.93 -3.02
CA GLN A 102 31.39 11.54 -4.29
C GLN A 102 30.22 10.56 -4.11
N MET A 103 30.42 9.48 -3.35
CA MET A 103 29.39 8.46 -3.15
C MET A 103 28.20 9.00 -2.36
N HIS A 104 28.42 9.91 -1.42
CA HIS A 104 27.34 10.57 -0.68
C HIS A 104 26.51 11.48 -1.59
N ALA A 105 27.15 12.25 -2.48
CA ALA A 105 26.44 13.05 -3.47
C ALA A 105 25.64 12.18 -4.44
N GLU A 106 26.25 11.12 -4.99
CA GLU A 106 25.56 10.14 -5.84
C GLU A 106 24.37 9.49 -5.12
N TRP A 107 24.53 9.17 -3.83
CA TRP A 107 23.46 8.61 -3.02
C TRP A 107 22.31 9.60 -2.81
N LEU A 108 22.61 10.85 -2.43
CA LEU A 108 21.63 11.91 -2.27
C LEU A 108 20.86 12.16 -3.57
N ASP A 109 21.53 12.16 -4.71
CA ASP A 109 20.89 12.37 -6.01
C ASP A 109 19.82 11.32 -6.32
N MET A 110 19.99 10.08 -5.85
CA MET A 110 18.98 9.02 -5.97
C MET A 110 17.78 9.17 -5.03
N GLN A 111 17.85 10.00 -3.99
CA GLN A 111 16.76 10.13 -3.01
C GLN A 111 15.67 11.12 -3.49
N PRO A 112 14.40 10.72 -3.60
CA PRO A 112 13.32 11.66 -3.88
C PRO A 112 13.11 12.63 -2.70
N ALA A 113 12.48 13.77 -2.98
CA ALA A 113 12.16 14.77 -1.95
C ALA A 113 11.26 14.19 -0.84
N GLU A 114 10.37 13.27 -1.18
CA GLU A 114 9.50 12.55 -0.23
C GLU A 114 10.30 11.78 0.83
N ASP A 115 11.30 10.99 0.41
CA ASP A 115 12.15 10.24 1.35
C ASP A 115 12.98 11.20 2.24
N LEU A 116 13.45 12.31 1.67
CA LEU A 116 14.22 13.32 2.37
C LEU A 116 13.38 14.21 3.30
N ALA A 117 12.05 14.26 3.15
CA ALA A 117 11.17 15.00 4.04
C ALA A 117 11.27 14.51 5.50
N THR A 118 11.66 13.24 5.69
CA THR A 118 11.90 12.63 7.00
C THR A 118 13.33 12.83 7.54
N GLN A 119 14.23 13.37 6.71
CA GLN A 119 15.64 13.60 7.03
C GLN A 119 16.04 15.05 6.66
N PRO A 120 15.52 16.06 7.40
CA PRO A 120 15.63 17.47 6.99
C PRO A 120 17.05 17.97 6.74
N THR A 121 18.03 17.50 7.52
CA THR A 121 19.44 17.87 7.32
C THR A 121 19.95 17.43 5.95
N LEU A 122 19.61 16.22 5.51
CA LEU A 122 20.01 15.68 4.21
C LEU A 122 19.23 16.35 3.06
N ALA A 123 17.98 16.74 3.31
CA ALA A 123 17.22 17.56 2.37
C ALA A 123 17.93 18.90 2.08
N MET A 124 18.37 19.60 3.13
CA MET A 124 19.11 20.86 2.98
C MET A 124 20.44 20.65 2.27
N GLU A 125 21.15 19.57 2.62
CA GLU A 125 22.41 19.21 1.96
C GLU A 125 22.23 18.95 0.46
N LYS A 126 21.19 18.19 0.08
CA LYS A 126 20.93 17.89 -1.33
C LYS A 126 20.64 19.17 -2.12
N TYR A 127 19.64 19.93 -1.70
CA TYR A 127 19.04 20.96 -2.54
C TYR A 127 19.62 22.36 -2.35
N PHE A 128 20.14 22.70 -1.16
CA PHE A 128 20.39 24.10 -0.79
C PHE A 128 21.77 24.40 -0.21
N LEU A 129 22.57 23.38 0.15
CA LEU A 129 23.90 23.56 0.74
C LEU A 129 25.01 22.96 -0.13
N ASP A 130 26.17 23.60 -0.18
CA ASP A 130 27.38 23.00 -0.72
C ASP A 130 27.94 21.90 0.21
N HIS A 131 29.00 21.22 -0.25
CA HIS A 131 29.72 20.20 0.53
C HIS A 131 30.35 20.72 1.84
N THR A 132 30.40 22.04 2.05
CA THR A 132 30.89 22.68 3.29
C THR A 132 29.75 23.11 4.22
N GLY A 133 28.50 22.87 3.83
CA GLY A 133 27.30 23.26 4.59
C GLY A 133 26.92 24.73 4.44
N LYS A 134 27.41 25.42 3.41
CA LYS A 134 27.04 26.82 3.13
C LYS A 134 25.93 26.89 2.09
N PRO A 135 25.04 27.91 2.14
CA PRO A 135 24.02 28.12 1.12
C PRO A 135 24.61 28.16 -0.29
N ASP A 136 24.07 27.33 -1.18
CA ASP A 136 24.45 27.25 -2.59
C ASP A 136 23.22 27.41 -3.48
N ARG A 137 23.07 28.62 -4.05
CA ARG A 137 21.97 28.97 -4.94
C ARG A 137 22.07 28.33 -6.32
N THR A 138 23.21 27.73 -6.66
CA THR A 138 23.43 27.11 -7.97
C THR A 138 22.93 25.67 -8.03
N LYS A 139 22.73 25.02 -6.89
CA LYS A 139 22.21 23.64 -6.81
C LYS A 139 20.78 23.51 -7.30
N THR A 140 19.92 24.43 -6.90
CA THR A 140 18.49 24.38 -7.20
C THR A 140 17.97 25.79 -7.45
N GLY A 141 17.47 26.04 -8.67
CA GLY A 141 16.75 27.28 -9.00
C GLY A 141 15.24 27.16 -8.82
N GLU A 142 14.73 25.95 -8.68
CA GLU A 142 13.30 25.63 -8.57
C GLU A 142 12.84 25.56 -7.10
N VAL A 143 11.54 25.63 -6.89
CA VAL A 143 10.92 25.41 -5.58
C VAL A 143 10.80 23.91 -5.35
N ILE A 144 11.29 23.42 -4.22
CA ILE A 144 11.21 22.01 -3.83
C ILE A 144 10.06 21.82 -2.84
N GLY A 145 9.17 20.86 -3.13
CA GLY A 145 8.12 20.42 -2.22
C GLY A 145 8.55 19.18 -1.43
N PHE A 146 8.38 19.23 -0.11
CA PHE A 146 8.60 18.11 0.79
C PHE A 146 7.24 17.60 1.30
N PRO A 147 6.66 16.58 0.66
CA PRO A 147 5.34 16.07 1.03
C PRO A 147 5.40 15.34 2.37
N LEU A 148 4.36 15.53 3.18
CA LEU A 148 4.19 14.96 4.51
C LEU A 148 2.72 14.57 4.72
N PRO A 149 2.43 13.59 5.61
CA PRO A 149 1.05 13.29 5.98
C PRO A 149 0.35 14.51 6.58
N VAL A 150 -0.94 14.72 6.28
CA VAL A 150 -1.74 15.89 6.69
C VAL A 150 -1.66 16.20 8.19
N HIS A 151 -1.52 15.18 9.04
CA HIS A 151 -1.50 15.34 10.49
C HIS A 151 -0.09 15.35 11.12
N SER A 152 0.98 15.41 10.31
CA SER A 152 2.38 15.29 10.77
C SER A 152 3.02 16.62 11.25
N SER A 153 2.40 17.29 12.22
CA SER A 153 2.89 18.59 12.75
C SER A 153 4.33 18.55 13.29
N TYR A 154 4.74 17.41 13.87
CA TYR A 154 6.11 17.20 14.33
C TYR A 154 7.13 17.25 13.19
N ARG A 155 6.87 16.55 12.08
CA ARG A 155 7.79 16.52 10.93
C ARG A 155 7.86 17.86 10.23
N VAL A 156 6.72 18.54 10.10
CA VAL A 156 6.65 19.93 9.62
C VAL A 156 7.59 20.83 10.43
N SER A 157 7.50 20.75 11.76
CA SER A 157 8.36 21.56 12.63
C SER A 157 9.85 21.27 12.44
N GLN A 158 10.22 20.00 12.23
CA GLN A 158 11.61 19.61 11.99
C GLN A 158 12.16 20.15 10.67
N ILE A 159 11.36 20.10 9.60
CA ILE A 159 11.82 20.58 8.29
C ILE A 159 11.90 22.10 8.24
N CYS A 160 10.92 22.81 8.78
CA CYS A 160 10.97 24.27 8.91
C CYS A 160 12.19 24.71 9.73
N ALA A 161 12.48 24.04 10.85
CA ALA A 161 13.66 24.34 11.66
C ALA A 161 14.99 24.04 10.95
N ALA A 162 15.02 23.14 9.97
CA ALA A 162 16.20 22.92 9.14
C ALA A 162 16.34 24.02 8.07
N ILE A 163 15.24 24.44 7.46
CA ILE A 163 15.19 25.53 6.48
C ILE A 163 15.62 26.86 7.12
N ASP A 164 15.13 27.17 8.33
CA ASP A 164 15.48 28.39 9.08
C ASP A 164 16.98 28.54 9.35
N LYS A 165 17.74 27.43 9.32
CA LYS A 165 19.20 27.43 9.49
C LYS A 165 19.97 27.76 8.21
N VAL A 166 19.29 27.87 7.06
CA VAL A 166 19.88 28.18 5.76
C VAL A 166 19.60 29.65 5.41
N PRO A 167 20.60 30.55 5.52
CA PRO A 167 20.40 31.97 5.26
C PRO A 167 19.83 32.26 3.86
N GLY A 168 18.72 33.01 3.83
CA GLY A 168 18.09 33.46 2.60
C GLY A 168 17.20 32.42 1.90
N LEU A 169 16.94 31.27 2.53
CA LEU A 169 15.98 30.30 2.06
C LEU A 169 14.57 30.64 2.59
N HIS A 170 13.56 30.55 1.74
CA HIS A 170 12.16 30.80 2.09
C HIS A 170 11.38 29.49 2.10
N TYR A 171 10.32 29.41 2.92
CA TYR A 171 9.37 28.31 2.89
C TYR A 171 7.93 28.76 3.11
N ALA A 172 6.99 27.94 2.66
CA ALA A 172 5.56 28.06 2.92
C ALA A 172 4.95 26.65 2.99
N ASN A 173 3.88 26.50 3.78
CA ASN A 173 3.19 25.22 3.94
C ASN A 173 1.91 25.21 3.08
N GLY A 174 1.88 24.36 2.07
CA GLY A 174 0.66 24.06 1.31
C GLY A 174 -0.10 22.93 1.99
N HIS A 175 -1.38 23.16 2.31
CA HIS A 175 -2.26 22.12 2.86
C HIS A 175 -3.25 21.68 1.80
N GLY A 176 -3.27 20.39 1.50
CA GLY A 176 -4.25 19.76 0.62
C GLY A 176 -5.11 18.73 1.37
N PRO A 177 -6.10 18.13 0.68
CA PRO A 177 -6.94 17.08 1.25
C PRO A 177 -6.19 15.80 1.65
N LEU A 178 -5.13 15.42 0.93
CA LEU A 178 -4.42 14.14 1.12
C LEU A 178 -3.04 14.33 1.74
N THR A 179 -2.38 15.45 1.46
CA THR A 179 -1.05 15.76 1.99
C THR A 179 -0.93 17.18 2.49
N GLN A 180 0.12 17.43 3.26
CA GLN A 180 0.65 18.77 3.44
C GLN A 180 2.07 18.80 2.91
N THR A 181 2.45 19.86 2.21
CA THR A 181 3.75 19.97 1.56
C THR A 181 4.45 21.24 2.02
N ILE A 182 5.65 21.09 2.56
CA ILE A 182 6.52 22.24 2.83
C ILE A 182 7.28 22.56 1.55
N TYR A 183 6.96 23.70 0.96
CA TYR A 183 7.66 24.23 -0.19
C TYR A 183 8.83 25.08 0.28
N ALA A 184 10.02 24.88 -0.29
CA ALA A 184 11.21 25.66 0.01
C ALA A 184 11.95 26.10 -1.26
N GLY A 185 12.52 27.29 -1.23
CA GLY A 185 13.23 27.85 -2.39
C GLY A 185 13.82 29.23 -2.11
N TRP A 186 14.64 29.71 -3.04
CA TRP A 186 15.33 31.00 -2.91
C TRP A 186 14.45 32.21 -3.25
N ASP A 187 13.35 32.00 -3.98
CA ASP A 187 12.39 33.05 -4.35
C ASP A 187 11.15 32.97 -3.47
N TYR A 188 10.94 34.01 -2.66
CA TYR A 188 9.81 34.13 -1.77
C TYR A 188 8.45 33.99 -2.47
N TYR A 189 8.27 34.66 -3.62
CA TYR A 189 7.00 34.68 -4.34
C TYR A 189 6.71 33.34 -5.00
N ALA A 190 7.72 32.70 -5.58
CA ALA A 190 7.57 31.37 -6.18
C ALA A 190 7.18 30.33 -5.13
N VAL A 191 7.80 30.38 -3.94
CA VAL A 191 7.50 29.48 -2.81
C VAL A 191 6.05 29.63 -2.34
N HIS A 192 5.57 30.86 -2.15
CA HIS A 192 4.20 31.09 -1.69
C HIS A 192 3.18 30.73 -2.77
N ALA A 193 3.45 31.05 -4.05
CA ALA A 193 2.59 30.64 -5.15
C ALA A 193 2.44 29.11 -5.24
N ALA A 194 3.52 28.36 -5.01
CA ALA A 194 3.47 26.90 -4.97
C ALA A 194 2.63 26.37 -3.80
N ALA A 195 2.79 26.96 -2.61
CA ALA A 195 2.02 26.58 -1.42
C ALA A 195 0.53 26.90 -1.56
N ASP A 196 0.19 28.09 -2.06
CA ASP A 196 -1.21 28.52 -2.26
C ASP A 196 -1.92 27.68 -3.33
N GLY A 197 -1.18 27.23 -4.35
CA GLY A 197 -1.69 26.36 -5.41
C GLY A 197 -1.81 24.88 -5.03
N HIS A 198 -1.28 24.46 -3.88
CA HIS A 198 -1.12 23.04 -3.53
C HIS A 198 -2.45 22.28 -3.48
N ALA A 199 -3.45 22.80 -2.75
CA ALA A 199 -4.74 22.13 -2.61
C ALA A 199 -5.45 21.93 -3.95
N ALA A 200 -5.43 22.97 -4.80
CA ALA A 200 -6.04 22.93 -6.12
C ALA A 200 -5.32 21.93 -7.04
N LYS A 201 -3.99 21.88 -6.97
CA LYS A 201 -3.19 20.91 -7.71
C LYS A 201 -3.49 19.48 -7.24
N GLU A 202 -3.46 19.21 -5.94
CA GLU A 202 -3.72 17.88 -5.40
C GLU A 202 -5.13 17.39 -5.73
N THR A 203 -6.12 18.29 -5.70
CA THR A 203 -7.50 17.96 -6.13
C THR A 203 -7.53 17.63 -7.63
N ALA A 204 -6.88 18.42 -8.47
CA ALA A 204 -6.84 18.18 -9.91
C ALA A 204 -6.09 16.89 -10.28
N ASP A 205 -4.97 16.62 -9.61
CA ASP A 205 -4.20 15.38 -9.78
C ASP A 205 -5.05 14.16 -9.36
N ALA A 206 -5.81 14.27 -8.26
CA ALA A 206 -6.72 13.21 -7.80
C ALA A 206 -7.92 13.01 -8.74
N ASP A 207 -8.51 14.09 -9.27
CA ASP A 207 -9.58 14.04 -10.25
C ASP A 207 -9.09 13.39 -11.57
N GLU A 208 -7.89 13.76 -12.04
CA GLU A 208 -7.27 13.17 -13.23
C GLU A 208 -6.99 11.67 -13.03
N GLU A 209 -6.49 11.28 -11.86
CA GLU A 209 -6.29 9.86 -11.53
C GLU A 209 -7.62 9.10 -11.49
N ALA A 210 -8.67 9.70 -10.94
CA ALA A 210 -10.01 9.12 -10.92
C ALA A 210 -10.60 8.96 -12.32
N ASP A 211 -10.45 9.96 -13.19
CA ASP A 211 -10.88 9.90 -14.58
C ASP A 211 -10.13 8.81 -15.36
N MET A 212 -8.80 8.74 -15.25
CA MET A 212 -7.99 7.69 -15.87
C MET A 212 -8.41 6.30 -15.40
N ARG A 213 -8.64 6.13 -14.10
CA ARG A 213 -9.11 4.86 -13.52
C ARG A 213 -10.46 4.47 -14.07
N GLU A 214 -11.40 5.42 -14.13
CA GLU A 214 -12.73 5.14 -14.69
C GLU A 214 -12.65 4.79 -16.17
N GLU A 215 -11.79 5.45 -16.97
CA GLU A 215 -11.54 5.10 -18.37
C GLU A 215 -11.01 3.67 -18.54
N GLU A 216 -10.07 3.23 -17.70
CA GLU A 216 -9.55 1.86 -17.70
C GLU A 216 -10.65 0.85 -17.37
N ARG A 217 -11.42 1.08 -16.31
CA ARG A 217 -12.56 0.24 -15.91
C ARG A 217 -13.61 0.15 -17.01
N ASP A 218 -13.89 1.27 -17.68
CA ASP A 218 -14.80 1.33 -18.82
C ASP A 218 -14.28 0.52 -20.02
N ALA A 219 -12.97 0.58 -20.28
CA ALA A 219 -12.33 -0.18 -21.34
C ALA A 219 -12.38 -1.69 -21.06
N GLU A 220 -12.12 -2.13 -19.83
CA GLU A 220 -12.25 -3.54 -19.42
C GLU A 220 -13.69 -4.06 -19.62
N HIS A 221 -14.68 -3.30 -19.15
CA HIS A 221 -16.08 -3.68 -19.33
C HIS A 221 -16.49 -3.72 -20.81
N LYS A 222 -16.06 -2.75 -21.63
CA LYS A 222 -16.30 -2.74 -23.08
C LYS A 222 -15.64 -3.95 -23.77
N ALA A 223 -14.41 -4.30 -23.37
CA ALA A 223 -13.71 -5.48 -23.87
C ALA A 223 -14.47 -6.77 -23.52
N TYR A 224 -14.96 -6.89 -22.28
CA TYR A 224 -15.82 -7.99 -21.86
C TYR A 224 -17.08 -8.12 -22.72
N LEU A 225 -17.82 -7.02 -22.92
CA LEU A 225 -19.04 -7.02 -23.71
C LEU A 225 -18.79 -7.43 -25.17
N ALA A 226 -17.66 -6.99 -25.75
CA ALA A 226 -17.27 -7.38 -27.11
C ALA A 226 -16.99 -8.89 -27.21
N GLU A 227 -16.23 -9.44 -26.26
CA GLU A 227 -15.87 -10.87 -26.25
C GLU A 227 -17.09 -11.76 -25.96
N SER A 228 -17.97 -11.33 -25.05
CA SER A 228 -19.23 -12.02 -24.73
C SER A 228 -20.13 -12.17 -25.97
N LYS A 229 -20.29 -11.08 -26.74
CA LYS A 229 -21.03 -11.08 -28.01
C LYS A 229 -20.39 -12.00 -29.05
N LYS A 230 -19.06 -11.99 -29.16
CA LYS A 230 -18.32 -12.83 -30.09
C LYS A 230 -18.48 -14.32 -29.78
N ARG A 231 -18.42 -14.69 -28.50
CA ARG A 231 -18.58 -16.08 -28.02
C ARG A 231 -20.03 -16.54 -27.89
N ARG A 232 -21.00 -15.62 -27.97
CA ARG A 232 -22.43 -15.89 -27.72
C ARG A 232 -22.66 -16.56 -26.37
N LEU A 233 -22.01 -16.02 -25.33
CA LEU A 233 -22.16 -16.53 -23.98
C LEU A 233 -23.63 -16.42 -23.54
N ALA A 234 -24.11 -17.45 -22.85
CA ALA A 234 -25.43 -17.40 -22.23
C ALA A 234 -25.41 -16.36 -21.09
N PRO A 235 -26.53 -15.64 -20.88
CA PRO A 235 -26.68 -14.77 -19.72
C PRO A 235 -26.46 -15.54 -18.42
N SER A 236 -25.57 -15.04 -17.58
CA SER A 236 -25.28 -15.64 -16.29
C SER A 236 -24.74 -14.60 -15.32
N PRO A 237 -25.15 -14.63 -14.04
CA PRO A 237 -24.56 -13.79 -13.02
C PRO A 237 -23.12 -14.21 -12.67
N VAL A 238 -22.67 -15.41 -13.06
CA VAL A 238 -21.33 -15.92 -12.75
C VAL A 238 -20.23 -15.13 -13.46
N GLY A 239 -19.23 -14.68 -12.72
CA GLY A 239 -18.09 -13.92 -13.24
C GLY A 239 -17.47 -12.96 -12.24
N GLN A 240 -16.56 -12.12 -12.70
CA GLN A 240 -15.92 -11.06 -11.92
C GLN A 240 -16.50 -9.70 -12.28
N TYR A 241 -16.63 -8.85 -11.28
CA TYR A 241 -17.22 -7.53 -11.35
C TYR A 241 -16.33 -6.51 -10.64
N MET A 242 -16.21 -5.34 -11.27
CA MET A 242 -15.79 -4.12 -10.60
C MET A 242 -17.02 -3.49 -9.96
N VAL A 243 -16.90 -3.04 -8.72
CA VAL A 243 -17.99 -2.48 -7.93
C VAL A 243 -17.76 -0.97 -7.73
N ASP A 244 -18.84 -0.20 -7.69
CA ASP A 244 -18.85 1.19 -7.27
C ASP A 244 -19.72 1.31 -6.02
N CYS A 245 -19.20 1.94 -4.97
CA CYS A 245 -19.93 2.16 -3.72
C CYS A 245 -19.54 3.51 -3.11
N THR A 246 -20.30 4.55 -3.45
CA THR A 246 -19.98 5.93 -3.05
C THR A 246 -19.94 6.15 -1.53
N ALA A 247 -20.69 5.36 -0.76
CA ALA A 247 -20.66 5.44 0.70
C ALA A 247 -19.28 5.04 1.25
N ILE A 248 -18.70 3.98 0.68
CA ILE A 248 -17.38 3.45 1.04
C ILE A 248 -16.28 4.33 0.45
N GLU A 249 -16.37 4.64 -0.85
CA GLU A 249 -15.34 5.41 -1.58
C GLU A 249 -15.09 6.82 -1.01
N LYS A 250 -16.09 7.42 -0.37
CA LYS A 250 -15.96 8.76 0.24
C LYS A 250 -15.56 8.72 1.71
N GLY A 251 -15.77 7.59 2.38
CA GLY A 251 -15.57 7.46 3.82
C GLY A 251 -14.15 7.04 4.20
N TRP A 252 -13.41 6.44 3.28
CA TRP A 252 -12.23 5.63 3.61
C TRP A 252 -11.12 5.74 2.57
N ASP A 253 -9.87 5.70 3.03
CA ASP A 253 -8.68 5.68 2.17
C ASP A 253 -8.49 4.29 1.52
N ASN A 254 -7.84 4.22 0.35
CA ASN A 254 -7.52 2.96 -0.38
C ASN A 254 -8.71 2.11 -0.86
N THR A 255 -9.84 2.73 -1.22
CA THR A 255 -11.03 2.03 -1.74
C THR A 255 -11.06 1.90 -3.27
N ASP A 256 -9.93 2.09 -3.95
CA ASP A 256 -9.91 2.35 -5.40
C ASP A 256 -10.25 1.14 -6.28
N ASN A 257 -10.40 -0.05 -5.70
CA ASN A 257 -10.64 -1.28 -6.46
C ASN A 257 -11.63 -2.21 -5.74
N LEU A 258 -12.86 -1.74 -5.56
CA LEU A 258 -13.93 -2.59 -5.03
C LEU A 258 -14.25 -3.70 -6.05
N THR A 259 -14.26 -4.96 -5.61
CA THR A 259 -14.49 -6.11 -6.48
C THR A 259 -15.54 -7.07 -5.91
N MET A 260 -16.15 -7.82 -6.83
CA MET A 260 -17.06 -8.91 -6.48
C MET A 260 -16.90 -10.05 -7.50
N SER A 261 -16.86 -11.28 -7.01
CA SER A 261 -16.72 -12.48 -7.85
C SER A 261 -17.83 -13.48 -7.54
N ILE A 262 -18.76 -13.64 -8.48
CA ILE A 262 -19.94 -14.51 -8.35
C ILE A 262 -19.68 -15.88 -8.99
N ARG A 263 -20.01 -16.96 -8.27
CA ARG A 263 -19.94 -18.36 -8.74
C ARG A 263 -21.15 -19.16 -8.29
N GLU A 264 -21.31 -20.35 -8.87
CA GLU A 264 -22.32 -21.32 -8.43
C GLU A 264 -21.91 -21.92 -7.07
N SER A 265 -22.88 -22.06 -6.15
CA SER A 265 -22.64 -22.59 -4.79
C SER A 265 -22.81 -24.11 -4.66
N GLY A 266 -23.17 -24.81 -5.74
CA GLY A 266 -23.60 -26.21 -5.71
C GLY A 266 -25.05 -26.42 -5.25
N ILE A 267 -25.66 -25.44 -4.58
CA ILE A 267 -27.09 -25.43 -4.25
C ILE A 267 -27.88 -24.89 -5.45
N PRO A 268 -28.94 -25.60 -5.92
CA PRO A 268 -29.73 -25.15 -7.05
C PRO A 268 -30.32 -23.75 -6.86
N ASN A 269 -30.09 -22.86 -7.83
CA ASN A 269 -30.53 -21.46 -7.84
C ASN A 269 -29.90 -20.57 -6.75
N VAL A 270 -28.79 -21.00 -6.15
CA VAL A 270 -28.03 -20.18 -5.20
C VAL A 270 -26.61 -19.98 -5.72
N TYR A 271 -26.16 -18.75 -5.71
CA TYR A 271 -24.81 -18.34 -6.08
C TYR A 271 -24.08 -17.81 -4.86
N GLN A 272 -22.77 -17.95 -4.84
CA GLN A 272 -21.90 -17.33 -3.85
C GLN A 272 -21.13 -16.19 -4.53
N ALA A 273 -21.11 -15.02 -3.93
CA ALA A 273 -20.27 -13.92 -4.32
C ALA A 273 -19.23 -13.67 -3.22
N ASP A 274 -17.95 -13.71 -3.57
CA ASP A 274 -16.92 -13.14 -2.69
C ASP A 274 -16.80 -11.66 -3.06
N PHE A 275 -16.75 -10.79 -2.06
CA PHE A 275 -16.59 -9.36 -2.29
C PHE A 275 -15.45 -8.79 -1.46
N ASP A 276 -14.81 -7.78 -2.02
CA ASP A 276 -13.81 -6.95 -1.38
C ASP A 276 -14.19 -5.50 -1.67
N PHE A 277 -14.75 -4.82 -0.67
CA PHE A 277 -15.10 -3.42 -0.72
C PHE A 277 -14.05 -2.57 0.04
N GLY A 278 -12.80 -3.00 0.10
CA GLY A 278 -11.69 -2.28 0.73
C GLY A 278 -11.71 -2.40 2.25
N ILE A 279 -12.68 -1.75 2.90
CA ILE A 279 -12.84 -1.80 4.37
C ILE A 279 -13.64 -3.01 4.84
N LEU A 280 -14.40 -3.63 3.94
CA LEU A 280 -15.22 -4.80 4.21
C LEU A 280 -14.94 -5.86 3.16
N GLU A 281 -14.60 -7.06 3.61
CA GLU A 281 -14.49 -8.23 2.74
C GLU A 281 -15.41 -9.34 3.26
N GLY A 282 -15.96 -10.15 2.37
CA GLY A 282 -16.97 -11.11 2.79
C GLY A 282 -17.54 -12.00 1.72
N VAL A 283 -18.61 -12.68 2.11
CA VAL A 283 -19.35 -13.60 1.25
C VAL A 283 -20.82 -13.19 1.21
N MET A 284 -21.40 -13.15 0.01
CA MET A 284 -22.83 -12.97 -0.22
C MET A 284 -23.44 -14.22 -0.87
N MET A 285 -24.56 -14.68 -0.35
CA MET A 285 -25.38 -15.73 -0.95
C MET A 285 -26.53 -15.10 -1.72
N LEU A 286 -26.61 -15.40 -3.01
CA LEU A 286 -27.52 -14.76 -3.96
C LEU A 286 -28.55 -15.75 -4.51
N SER A 287 -29.81 -15.34 -4.60
CA SER A 287 -30.84 -16.12 -5.31
C SER A 287 -31.94 -15.24 -5.88
N SER A 288 -32.48 -15.61 -7.05
CA SER A 288 -33.72 -15.02 -7.58
C SER A 288 -34.96 -15.49 -6.82
N VAL A 289 -34.83 -16.52 -5.97
CA VAL A 289 -35.90 -17.08 -5.14
C VAL A 289 -35.59 -16.81 -3.68
N LYS A 290 -36.29 -15.84 -3.07
CA LYS A 290 -36.04 -15.41 -1.68
C LYS A 290 -36.02 -16.57 -0.67
N SER A 291 -36.92 -17.54 -0.81
CA SER A 291 -36.99 -18.70 0.10
C SER A 291 -35.79 -19.64 0.01
N ALA A 292 -35.02 -19.59 -1.08
CA ALA A 292 -33.78 -20.38 -1.19
C ALA A 292 -32.68 -19.87 -0.26
N LEU A 293 -32.80 -18.63 0.23
CA LEU A 293 -31.85 -18.03 1.16
C LEU A 293 -32.22 -18.22 2.63
N ALA A 294 -33.35 -18.88 2.94
CA ALA A 294 -33.79 -19.10 4.32
C ALA A 294 -32.73 -19.82 5.17
N TYR A 295 -32.03 -20.81 4.56
CA TYR A 295 -30.95 -21.53 5.22
C TYR A 295 -29.83 -20.63 5.77
N PHE A 296 -29.54 -19.52 5.09
CA PHE A 296 -28.46 -18.60 5.48
C PHE A 296 -28.92 -17.54 6.50
N LEU A 297 -30.21 -17.50 6.81
CA LEU A 297 -30.78 -16.56 7.77
C LEU A 297 -31.02 -17.19 9.16
N ASP A 298 -31.15 -18.52 9.22
CA ASP A 298 -31.51 -19.27 10.43
C ASP A 298 -30.28 -19.74 11.24
N ASP A 299 -29.14 -19.04 11.15
CA ASP A 299 -27.85 -19.45 11.75
C ASP A 299 -27.79 -19.30 13.30
N ASP A 300 -28.97 -19.34 13.96
CA ASP A 300 -29.14 -19.11 15.40
C ASP A 300 -30.01 -20.18 16.09
N ALA A 301 -30.04 -21.42 15.58
CA ALA A 301 -30.73 -22.51 16.28
C ALA A 301 -30.06 -23.88 16.15
N SER A 302 -29.51 -24.32 17.30
CA SER A 302 -29.34 -25.69 17.78
C SER A 302 -28.31 -26.61 17.11
N ASP A 303 -27.24 -26.83 17.87
CA ASP A 303 -26.41 -28.04 17.89
C ASP A 303 -27.25 -29.23 18.40
N ASP A 304 -28.20 -29.72 17.59
CA ASP A 304 -28.97 -30.93 17.89
C ASP A 304 -29.06 -31.84 16.66
N GLU A 305 -28.42 -33.00 16.75
CA GLU A 305 -28.50 -34.08 15.76
C GLU A 305 -29.97 -34.47 15.51
N SER A 306 -30.52 -34.18 14.33
CA SER A 306 -31.66 -34.95 13.83
C SER A 306 -31.91 -34.79 12.32
N GLY A 307 -31.53 -35.84 11.57
CA GLY A 307 -32.30 -36.49 10.50
C GLY A 307 -32.76 -35.68 9.26
N PRO A 308 -32.56 -36.21 8.02
CA PRO A 308 -33.00 -35.53 6.81
C PRO A 308 -34.53 -35.61 6.63
N PRO A 309 -35.23 -34.52 6.25
CA PRO A 309 -36.65 -34.58 5.94
C PRO A 309 -36.90 -35.14 4.54
N ALA A 310 -37.92 -36.00 4.49
CA ALA A 310 -38.32 -36.83 3.38
C ALA A 310 -38.82 -36.07 2.15
N THR A 311 -38.58 -36.70 1.00
CA THR A 311 -39.07 -36.38 -0.32
C THR A 311 -40.59 -36.60 -0.43
N GLY A 312 -41.30 -35.67 -1.08
CA GLY A 312 -42.65 -35.95 -1.58
C GLY A 312 -43.55 -34.75 -1.80
N SER A 313 -43.55 -34.18 -3.01
CA SER A 313 -44.71 -33.40 -3.46
C SER A 313 -44.92 -33.50 -4.97
N LYS A 314 -45.92 -34.29 -5.36
CA LYS A 314 -46.43 -34.44 -6.73
C LYS A 314 -47.15 -33.15 -7.14
N ARG A 315 -46.76 -32.53 -8.27
CA ARG A 315 -47.58 -31.52 -8.95
C ARG A 315 -48.25 -32.09 -10.19
N LYS A 316 -49.52 -31.72 -10.33
CA LYS A 316 -50.49 -32.12 -11.36
C LYS A 316 -50.27 -31.29 -12.63
N ALA A 317 -50.21 -31.96 -13.77
CA ALA A 317 -50.13 -31.33 -15.09
C ALA A 317 -51.50 -30.78 -15.52
N THR A 318 -51.50 -29.56 -16.07
CA THR A 318 -52.56 -29.05 -16.95
C THR A 318 -51.91 -28.22 -18.05
N GLY A 319 -52.12 -28.65 -19.29
CA GLY A 319 -51.71 -27.94 -20.50
C GLY A 319 -52.88 -27.26 -21.21
N ARG A 320 -52.53 -26.66 -22.36
CA ARG A 320 -53.29 -25.76 -23.28
C ARG A 320 -53.04 -24.28 -22.94
N GLY A 321 -52.42 -23.45 -23.77
CA GLY A 321 -52.32 -23.44 -25.23
C GLY A 321 -53.15 -22.28 -25.77
N GLY A 322 -52.51 -21.14 -26.05
CA GLY A 322 -53.13 -19.93 -26.60
C GLY A 322 -52.09 -18.90 -27.07
N PRO A 323 -52.41 -18.00 -28.02
CA PRO A 323 -51.54 -17.65 -29.15
C PRO A 323 -50.55 -16.52 -28.89
N VAL A 324 -49.43 -16.60 -29.62
CA VAL A 324 -48.32 -15.64 -29.63
C VAL A 324 -48.74 -14.32 -30.31
N LEU A 325 -48.81 -13.24 -29.53
CA LEU A 325 -48.81 -11.87 -30.03
C LEU A 325 -47.37 -11.43 -30.28
N LYS A 326 -47.05 -11.09 -31.54
CA LYS A 326 -45.78 -10.49 -31.95
C LYS A 326 -45.66 -9.09 -31.33
N VAL A 327 -44.86 -8.97 -30.28
CA VAL A 327 -44.42 -7.68 -29.73
C VAL A 327 -43.04 -7.35 -30.32
N ALA A 328 -42.88 -6.09 -30.69
CA ALA A 328 -41.70 -5.52 -31.31
C ALA A 328 -40.43 -5.78 -30.49
N LYS A 329 -39.31 -5.94 -31.21
CA LYS A 329 -37.97 -6.23 -30.68
C LYS A 329 -37.41 -4.98 -29.96
N THR A 330 -37.77 -4.81 -28.70
CA THR A 330 -37.00 -4.01 -27.73
C THR A 330 -35.81 -4.86 -27.27
N THR A 331 -34.60 -4.33 -27.45
CA THR A 331 -33.32 -5.02 -27.23
C THR A 331 -32.94 -5.15 -25.75
N GLY A 332 -33.91 -5.32 -24.85
CA GLY A 332 -33.68 -5.47 -23.41
C GLY A 332 -34.63 -6.49 -22.83
N GLY A 333 -34.10 -7.62 -22.37
CA GLY A 333 -34.86 -8.54 -21.51
C GLY A 333 -35.25 -7.85 -20.20
N PRO A 334 -36.26 -8.36 -19.49
CA PRO A 334 -36.69 -7.77 -18.23
C PRO A 334 -35.55 -7.80 -17.20
N PRO A 335 -35.40 -6.76 -16.37
CA PRO A 335 -34.43 -6.76 -15.27
C PRO A 335 -34.64 -7.99 -14.39
N THR A 336 -33.54 -8.64 -14.00
CA THR A 336 -33.61 -9.84 -13.15
C THR A 336 -33.19 -9.47 -11.74
N LYS A 337 -34.14 -9.57 -10.79
CA LYS A 337 -33.91 -9.28 -9.37
C LYS A 337 -33.38 -10.52 -8.64
N PHE A 338 -32.39 -10.29 -7.79
CA PHE A 338 -31.82 -11.24 -6.84
C PHE A 338 -31.95 -10.68 -5.43
N PHE A 339 -32.23 -11.56 -4.49
CA PHE A 339 -32.08 -11.32 -3.06
C PHE A 339 -30.69 -11.74 -2.66
N LEU A 340 -30.13 -11.07 -1.65
CA LEU A 340 -28.84 -11.44 -1.09
C LEU A 340 -28.89 -11.50 0.43
N VAL A 341 -28.04 -12.35 0.99
CA VAL A 341 -27.67 -12.36 2.40
C VAL A 341 -26.15 -12.36 2.46
N LEU A 342 -25.55 -11.53 3.30
CA LEU A 342 -24.09 -11.38 3.39
C LEU A 342 -23.58 -11.51 4.82
N LYS A 343 -22.33 -11.95 4.93
CA LYS A 343 -21.50 -11.81 6.13
C LYS A 343 -20.16 -11.25 5.73
N CYS A 344 -19.52 -10.53 6.64
CA CYS A 344 -18.29 -9.80 6.31
C CYS A 344 -17.33 -9.72 7.49
N ARG A 345 -16.14 -9.20 7.19
CA ARG A 345 -15.12 -8.83 8.15
C ARG A 345 -14.64 -7.42 7.79
N GLU A 346 -14.48 -6.59 8.80
CA GLU A 346 -13.81 -5.30 8.69
C GLU A 346 -12.30 -5.51 8.58
N THR A 347 -11.64 -4.84 7.63
CA THR A 347 -10.24 -5.15 7.25
C THR A 347 -9.18 -4.42 8.07
N GLY A 348 -9.52 -3.35 8.78
CA GLY A 348 -8.61 -2.58 9.63
C GLY A 348 -8.27 -3.29 10.95
N GLU A 349 -9.27 -3.72 11.70
CA GLU A 349 -9.15 -4.45 12.97
C GLU A 349 -9.35 -5.97 12.79
N GLY A 350 -9.87 -6.42 11.65
CA GLY A 350 -10.12 -7.84 11.38
C GLY A 350 -11.39 -8.38 12.04
N VAL A 351 -12.29 -7.50 12.48
CA VAL A 351 -13.50 -7.87 13.22
C VAL A 351 -14.51 -8.52 12.28
N ILE A 352 -14.83 -9.79 12.54
CA ILE A 352 -15.86 -10.54 11.81
C ILE A 352 -17.24 -10.06 12.27
N ASN A 353 -18.15 -9.76 11.32
CA ASN A 353 -19.57 -9.69 11.61
C ASN A 353 -20.26 -11.02 11.25
N PRO A 354 -20.63 -11.84 12.25
CA PRO A 354 -21.24 -13.12 12.01
C PRO A 354 -22.74 -13.06 11.75
N THR A 355 -23.40 -11.92 12.00
CA THR A 355 -24.83 -11.74 11.80
C THR A 355 -25.14 -11.58 10.31
N PRO A 356 -26.03 -12.42 9.73
CA PRO A 356 -26.34 -12.35 8.32
C PRO A 356 -27.17 -11.10 7.99
N GLU A 357 -26.60 -10.21 7.19
CA GLU A 357 -27.26 -8.99 6.72
C GLU A 357 -27.95 -9.18 5.38
N LYS A 358 -29.02 -8.43 5.13
CA LYS A 358 -29.89 -8.61 3.96
C LYS A 358 -29.66 -7.51 2.92
N GLY A 359 -29.99 -7.85 1.68
CA GLY A 359 -30.05 -6.86 0.60
C GLY A 359 -30.77 -7.38 -0.64
N GLU A 360 -30.66 -6.60 -1.70
CA GLU A 360 -31.15 -6.96 -3.02
C GLU A 360 -30.29 -6.37 -4.13
N MET A 361 -30.23 -7.05 -5.27
CA MET A 361 -29.59 -6.53 -6.47
C MET A 361 -30.43 -6.82 -7.72
N THR A 362 -30.31 -5.98 -8.72
CA THR A 362 -31.02 -6.11 -9.99
C THR A 362 -30.03 -6.02 -11.13
N PHE A 363 -29.95 -7.08 -11.94
CA PHE A 363 -29.18 -7.09 -13.17
C PHE A 363 -29.90 -6.28 -14.25
N LYS A 364 -29.15 -5.41 -14.90
CA LYS A 364 -29.58 -4.59 -16.03
C LYS A 364 -29.44 -5.41 -17.31
N GLY A 365 -30.47 -5.34 -18.16
CA GLY A 365 -30.46 -5.99 -19.47
C GLY A 365 -30.54 -7.52 -19.42
N ALA A 366 -30.53 -8.12 -20.61
CA ALA A 366 -30.63 -9.57 -20.77
C ALA A 366 -29.28 -10.29 -20.62
N ASP A 367 -28.16 -9.59 -20.71
CA ASP A 367 -26.81 -10.15 -20.69
C ASP A 367 -26.23 -10.28 -19.27
N MET A 368 -26.88 -9.69 -18.26
CA MET A 368 -26.45 -9.70 -16.86
C MET A 368 -25.03 -9.16 -16.66
N ALA A 369 -24.61 -8.20 -17.50
CA ALA A 369 -23.26 -7.65 -17.48
C ALA A 369 -23.11 -6.42 -16.56
N SER A 370 -24.21 -5.86 -16.08
CA SER A 370 -24.20 -4.76 -15.11
C SER A 370 -25.33 -4.93 -14.10
N LEU A 371 -25.15 -4.44 -12.88
CA LEU A 371 -26.15 -4.51 -11.83
C LEU A 371 -26.15 -3.26 -10.95
N THR A 372 -27.23 -3.08 -10.21
CA THR A 372 -27.35 -2.15 -9.08
C THR A 372 -27.97 -2.89 -7.91
N GLY A 373 -27.49 -2.65 -6.71
CA GLY A 373 -28.03 -3.27 -5.50
C GLY A 373 -28.01 -2.34 -4.31
N THR A 374 -28.63 -2.82 -3.24
CA THR A 374 -28.57 -2.25 -1.90
C THR A 374 -28.27 -3.37 -0.91
N ALA A 375 -27.50 -3.06 0.14
CA ALA A 375 -27.21 -3.98 1.23
C ALA A 375 -27.09 -3.23 2.55
N THR A 376 -27.42 -3.90 3.65
CA THR A 376 -27.02 -3.41 4.98
C THR A 376 -25.54 -3.73 5.20
N LEU A 377 -24.76 -2.71 5.53
CA LEU A 377 -23.33 -2.81 5.86
C LEU A 377 -23.14 -2.17 7.24
N ASP A 378 -22.52 -2.87 8.18
CA ASP A 378 -22.53 -2.43 9.59
C ASP A 378 -21.85 -1.09 9.83
N CYS A 379 -20.84 -0.77 9.02
CA CYS A 379 -20.08 0.47 9.13
C CYS A 379 -20.80 1.68 8.49
N ASP A 380 -21.64 1.44 7.47
CA ASP A 380 -22.20 2.48 6.61
C ASP A 380 -23.73 2.59 6.70
N GLY A 381 -24.38 1.67 7.43
CA GLY A 381 -25.80 1.66 7.72
C GLY A 381 -26.63 0.74 6.82
N SER A 382 -27.93 0.96 6.83
CA SER A 382 -28.91 0.16 6.08
C SER A 382 -29.13 0.70 4.66
N ASP A 383 -29.41 -0.20 3.72
CA ASP A 383 -29.75 0.11 2.32
C ASP A 383 -28.66 0.88 1.55
N VAL A 384 -27.39 0.57 1.81
CA VAL A 384 -26.24 1.18 1.14
C VAL A 384 -26.24 0.81 -0.35
N PRO A 385 -26.34 1.79 -1.28
CA PRO A 385 -26.40 1.51 -2.70
C PRO A 385 -25.02 1.20 -3.28
N PHE A 386 -24.98 0.23 -4.19
CA PHE A 386 -23.79 -0.08 -5.00
C PHE A 386 -24.17 -0.42 -6.45
N SER A 387 -23.23 -0.23 -7.37
CA SER A 387 -23.32 -0.75 -8.75
C SER A 387 -22.17 -1.68 -9.06
N ALA A 388 -22.33 -2.52 -10.08
CA ALA A 388 -21.21 -3.34 -10.54
C ALA A 388 -21.25 -3.57 -12.06
N ARG A 389 -20.06 -3.67 -12.65
CA ARG A 389 -19.83 -3.96 -14.08
C ARG A 389 -18.99 -5.22 -14.22
N LYS A 390 -19.46 -6.16 -15.04
CA LYS A 390 -18.81 -7.44 -15.27
C LYS A 390 -17.61 -7.27 -16.19
N ILE A 391 -16.47 -7.84 -15.80
CA ILE A 391 -15.20 -7.81 -16.55
C ILE A 391 -14.76 -9.19 -17.03
N SER A 392 -15.29 -10.26 -16.42
CA SER A 392 -14.97 -11.63 -16.80
C SER A 392 -16.16 -12.54 -16.59
N SER A 393 -16.31 -13.56 -17.44
CA SER A 393 -17.28 -14.66 -17.23
C SER A 393 -16.70 -15.80 -16.38
N SER A 394 -15.39 -15.76 -16.12
CA SER A 394 -14.73 -16.71 -15.23
C SER A 394 -14.67 -16.10 -13.83
N PRO A 395 -15.22 -16.75 -12.79
CA PRO A 395 -15.09 -16.28 -11.42
C PRO A 395 -13.62 -16.30 -10.99
N GLY A 396 -13.27 -15.42 -10.05
CA GLY A 396 -11.98 -15.45 -9.39
C GLY A 396 -11.81 -16.70 -8.51
N SER A 397 -10.56 -16.96 -8.09
CA SER A 397 -10.30 -18.00 -7.11
C SER A 397 -10.91 -17.62 -5.77
N SER A 398 -11.84 -18.43 -5.29
CA SER A 398 -12.37 -18.27 -3.94
C SER A 398 -11.40 -18.79 -2.89
N ARG A 399 -11.26 -18.05 -1.80
CA ARG A 399 -10.72 -18.59 -0.55
C ARG A 399 -11.78 -18.63 0.55
N ASP A 400 -12.84 -17.86 0.39
CA ASP A 400 -13.81 -17.62 1.44
C ASP A 400 -15.04 -18.52 1.35
N ARG A 401 -15.50 -18.91 2.54
CA ARG A 401 -16.67 -19.73 2.74
C ARG A 401 -17.60 -19.02 3.71
N TRP A 402 -18.89 -19.31 3.60
CA TRP A 402 -19.89 -18.76 4.51
C TRP A 402 -19.53 -19.01 5.97
N GLU A 403 -19.00 -20.19 6.28
CA GLU A 403 -18.64 -20.61 7.64
C GLU A 403 -17.42 -19.88 8.20
N ASN A 404 -16.59 -19.27 7.35
CA ASN A 404 -15.44 -18.46 7.78
C ASN A 404 -15.87 -17.18 8.52
N TYR A 405 -17.14 -16.79 8.38
CA TYR A 405 -17.72 -15.62 9.04
C TYR A 405 -18.79 -16.05 10.06
N SER A 406 -18.59 -17.18 10.73
CA SER A 406 -19.51 -17.66 11.78
C SER A 406 -19.19 -17.05 13.15
N TRP A 407 -20.10 -17.19 14.11
CA TRP A 407 -19.85 -16.84 15.51
C TRP A 407 -18.63 -17.56 16.09
N ALA A 408 -18.41 -18.82 15.70
CA ALA A 408 -17.23 -19.58 16.10
C ALA A 408 -15.93 -18.96 15.54
N ALA A 409 -15.95 -18.48 14.29
CA ALA A 409 -14.82 -17.77 13.70
C ALA A 409 -14.57 -16.42 14.37
N TYR A 410 -15.65 -15.69 14.68
CA TYR A 410 -15.58 -14.44 15.44
C TYR A 410 -14.94 -14.63 16.82
N GLU A 411 -15.43 -15.60 17.61
CA GLU A 411 -14.87 -15.90 18.94
C GLU A 411 -13.42 -16.40 18.84
N GLY A 412 -13.09 -17.20 17.82
CA GLY A 412 -11.72 -17.66 17.56
C GLY A 412 -10.75 -16.53 17.22
N ALA A 413 -11.21 -15.46 16.55
CA ALA A 413 -10.39 -14.32 16.20
C ALA A 413 -10.10 -13.36 17.38
N ARG A 414 -10.83 -13.50 18.51
CA ARG A 414 -10.66 -12.67 19.71
C ARG A 414 -9.61 -13.18 20.69
N VAL A 415 -9.19 -14.43 20.55
CA VAL A 415 -8.18 -15.10 21.39
C VAL A 415 -6.79 -14.88 20.83
#